data_AF-A0A1B8S2B3-F1
#
_entry.id   AF-A0A1B8S2B3-F1
#
_cell.length_a   1.000
_cell.length_b   1.000
_cell.length_c   1.000
_cell.angle_alpha   90.00
_cell.angle_beta   90.00
_cell.angle_gamma   90.00
#
_symmetry.space_group_name_H-M   'P 1'
#
loop_
_entity.id
_entity.type
_entity.pdbx_description
1 polymer ?
#
loop_
_entity_poly.entity_id
_entity_poly.type
_entity_poly.pdbx_seq_one_letter_code
_entity_poly.pdbx_strand_id
1 'polypeptide(L)' 'MCMPLEMIKIEQDLEAIEIALWLYRKGPTGLQRPQRGKRGDHPSTPIIMALQNRAMMLRRSADEIPQGANWRAVHDPG' A
#
# COMPACT_ATOMS: atom_id res chain seq x y z
N MET A 1 -1.95 12.08 -20.23
CA MET A 1 -2.15 10.68 -19.78
C MET A 1 -1.78 10.59 -18.31
N CYS A 2 -2.77 10.44 -17.43
CA CYS A 2 -2.61 10.24 -15.99
C CYS A 2 -3.32 8.90 -15.69
N MET A 3 -2.59 7.78 -15.82
CA MET A 3 -3.10 6.42 -15.63
C MET A 3 -2.40 5.63 -14.49
N PRO A 4 -1.14 5.91 -14.08
CA PRO A 4 -0.47 5.10 -13.06
C PRO A 4 -1.16 5.09 -11.68
N LEU A 5 -1.70 6.24 -11.24
CA LEU A 5 -2.26 6.36 -9.88
C LEU A 5 -3.61 5.67 -9.75
N GLU A 6 -4.47 5.75 -10.76
CA GLU A 6 -5.77 5.08 -10.75
C GLU A 6 -5.62 3.55 -10.77
N MET A 7 -4.63 3.03 -11.48
CA MET A 7 -4.31 1.59 -11.46
C MET A 7 -3.90 1.12 -10.06
N ILE A 8 -3.07 1.91 -9.35
CA ILE A 8 -2.65 1.58 -7.98
C ILE A 8 -3.83 1.52 -7.01
N LYS A 9 -4.84 2.39 -7.19
CA LYS A 9 -6.01 2.43 -6.30
C LYS A 9 -6.85 1.16 -6.35
N ILE A 10 -6.95 0.54 -7.52
CA ILE A 10 -7.80 -0.64 -7.73
C ILE A 10 -7.05 -1.96 -7.52
N GLU A 11 -5.71 -1.94 -7.50
CA GLU A 11 -4.88 -3.12 -7.31
C GLU A 11 -5.14 -3.78 -5.96
N GLN A 12 -5.48 -5.06 -5.93
CA GLN A 12 -5.82 -5.82 -4.72
C GLN A 12 -4.71 -6.78 -4.30
N ASP A 13 -3.74 -7.04 -5.18
CA ASP A 13 -2.62 -7.91 -4.89
C ASP A 13 -1.58 -7.17 -4.02
N LEU A 14 -1.54 -7.53 -2.74
CA LEU A 14 -0.57 -6.96 -1.79
C LEU A 14 0.87 -7.30 -2.19
N GLU A 15 1.13 -8.50 -2.71
CA GLU A 15 2.47 -8.92 -3.12
C GLU A 15 2.95 -8.06 -4.31
N ALA A 16 2.09 -7.83 -5.30
CA ALA A 16 2.39 -6.95 -6.42
C ALA A 16 2.73 -5.52 -5.96
N ILE A 17 1.96 -4.96 -5.02
CA ILE A 17 2.21 -3.64 -4.43
C ILE A 17 3.55 -3.60 -3.69
N GLU A 18 3.88 -4.65 -2.94
CA GLU A 18 5.14 -4.75 -2.19
C GLU A 18 6.35 -4.90 -3.11
N ILE A 19 6.23 -5.66 -4.20
CA ILE A 19 7.24 -5.77 -5.25
C ILE A 19 7.47 -4.39 -5.90
N ALA A 20 6.41 -3.65 -6.21
CA ALA A 20 6.53 -2.30 -6.75
C ALA A 20 7.27 -1.36 -5.78
N LEU A 21 6.95 -1.40 -4.48
CA LEU A 21 7.67 -0.64 -3.46
C LEU A 21 9.14 -1.07 -3.34
N TRP A 22 9.42 -2.36 -3.46
CA TRP A 22 10.78 -2.89 -3.48
C TRP A 22 11.57 -2.35 -4.68
N LEU A 23 10.97 -2.27 -5.87
CA LEU A 23 11.59 -1.70 -7.06
C LEU A 23 11.97 -0.22 -6.85
N TYR A 24 11.12 0.58 -6.21
CA TYR A 24 11.47 1.96 -5.86
C TYR A 24 12.58 2.05 -4.80
N ARG A 25 12.82 0.99 -4.02
CA ARG A 25 13.86 0.96 -2.98
C ARG A 25 15.19 0.41 -3.47
N LYS A 26 15.17 -0.60 -4.33
CA LYS A 26 16.33 -1.44 -4.70
C LYS A 26 16.51 -1.60 -6.21
N GLY A 27 15.59 -1.07 -7.01
CA GLY A 27 15.64 -1.15 -8.45
C GLY A 27 16.74 -0.29 -9.09
N PRO A 28 16.77 -0.24 -10.43
CA PRO A 28 17.80 0.44 -11.20
C PRO A 28 17.81 1.95 -10.93
N THR A 29 18.96 2.59 -11.18
CA THR A 29 19.29 3.98 -10.80
C THR A 29 18.30 5.05 -11.29
N GLY A 30 17.46 4.76 -12.29
CA GLY A 30 16.41 5.67 -12.78
C GLY A 30 15.03 5.50 -12.13
N LEU A 31 14.82 4.45 -11.34
CA LEU A 31 13.54 4.13 -10.70
C LEU A 31 13.59 4.27 -9.18
N GLN A 32 14.74 4.63 -8.62
CA GLN A 32 14.92 4.71 -7.18
C GLN A 32 14.16 5.89 -6.57
N ARG A 33 13.76 5.70 -5.31
CA ARG A 33 13.11 6.71 -4.50
C ARG A 33 14.01 7.96 -4.41
N PRO A 34 13.48 9.16 -4.71
CA PRO A 34 14.23 10.39 -4.59
C PRO A 34 14.70 10.63 -3.14
N GLN A 35 15.90 11.21 -3.02
CA GLN A 35 16.45 11.64 -1.74
C GLN A 35 15.50 12.60 -1.02
N ARG A 36 15.53 12.62 0.32
CA ARG A 36 14.57 13.37 1.17
C ARG A 36 14.40 14.84 0.75
N GLY A 37 15.46 15.53 0.34
CA GLY A 37 15.42 16.93 -0.10
C GLY A 37 14.96 17.17 -1.55
N LYS A 38 14.74 16.11 -2.33
CA LYS A 38 14.33 16.19 -3.75
C LYS A 38 12.94 15.60 -3.99
N ARG A 39 12.18 15.32 -2.93
CA ARG A 39 10.88 14.64 -3.06
C ARG A 39 9.74 15.55 -3.50
N GLY A 40 9.82 16.85 -3.23
CA GLY A 40 8.71 17.79 -3.45
C GLY A 40 8.17 17.74 -4.88
N ASP A 41 9.07 17.86 -5.86
CA ASP A 41 8.68 17.96 -7.28
C ASP A 41 8.99 16.70 -8.09
N HIS A 42 9.44 15.62 -7.44
CA HIS A 42 9.84 14.42 -8.16
C HIS A 42 8.63 13.60 -8.62
N PRO A 43 8.55 13.21 -9.91
CA PRO A 43 7.36 12.57 -10.48
C PRO A 43 7.02 11.21 -9.86
N SER A 44 8.00 10.52 -9.25
CA SER A 44 7.77 9.25 -8.55
C SER A 44 7.23 9.40 -7.13
N THR A 45 7.30 10.58 -6.51
CA THR A 45 6.78 10.81 -5.15
C THR A 45 5.29 10.47 -5.01
N PRO A 46 4.38 10.99 -5.85
CA PRO A 46 2.96 10.64 -5.75
C PRO A 46 2.70 9.15 -5.99
N ILE A 47 3.49 8.49 -6.84
CA ILE A 47 3.40 7.05 -7.09
C ILE A 47 3.78 6.25 -5.85
N ILE A 48 4.92 6.58 -5.23
CA ILE A 48 5.39 5.92 -4.01
C ILE A 48 4.38 6.12 -2.87
N MET A 49 3.82 7.32 -2.72
CA MET A 49 2.80 7.59 -1.71
C MET A 49 1.53 6.77 -1.94
N ALA A 50 1.06 6.68 -3.19
CA ALA A 50 -0.11 5.87 -3.54
C ALA A 50 0.11 4.39 -3.22
N LEU A 51 1.28 3.83 -3.58
CA LEU A 51 1.64 2.44 -3.26
C LEU A 51 1.68 2.19 -1.75
N GLN A 52 2.28 3.10 -0.97
CA GLN A 52 2.35 2.98 0.50
C GLN A 52 0.95 3.01 1.14
N ASN A 53 0.10 3.92 0.69
CA ASN A 53 -1.28 4.02 1.18
C ASN A 53 -2.07 2.77 0.84
N ARG A 54 -1.90 2.24 -0.39
CA ARG A 54 -2.59 1.02 -0.82
C ARG A 54 -2.14 -0.20 -0.02
N ALA A 55 -0.83 -0.39 0.17
CA ALA A 55 -0.29 -1.46 1.00
C ALA A 55 -0.85 -1.40 2.43
N MET A 56 -0.93 -0.20 3.02
CA MET A 56 -1.52 -0.02 4.34
C MET A 56 -3.00 -0.43 4.38
N MET A 57 -3.80 -0.06 3.38
CA MET A 57 -5.20 -0.47 3.30
C MET A 57 -5.34 -1.99 3.18
N LEU A 58 -4.57 -2.63 2.30
CA LEU A 58 -4.65 -4.08 2.06
C LEU A 58 -4.22 -4.89 3.29
N ARG A 59 -3.18 -4.43 4.01
CA ARG A 59 -2.78 -5.04 5.28
C ARG A 59 -3.88 -4.92 6.33
N ARG A 60 -4.51 -3.74 6.46
CA ARG A 60 -5.65 -3.54 7.37
C ARG A 60 -6.83 -4.44 7.04
N SER A 61 -7.19 -4.59 5.76
CA SER A 61 -8.28 -5.48 5.36
C SER A 61 -7.96 -6.96 5.60
N ALA A 62 -6.68 -7.35 5.56
CA ALA A 62 -6.26 -8.71 5.91
C ALA A 62 -6.30 -8.93 7.44
N ASP A 63 -6.01 -7.89 8.22
CA ASP A 63 -6.06 -7.90 9.69
C ASP A 63 -7.48 -7.76 10.25
N GLU A 64 -8.46 -7.33 9.44
CA GLU A 64 -9.89 -7.38 9.78
C GLU A 64 -10.35 -8.84 9.86
N ILE A 65 -10.03 -9.49 10.98
CA ILE A 65 -10.62 -10.75 11.41
C ILE A 65 -12.15 -10.54 11.38
N PRO A 66 -12.92 -11.34 10.61
CA PRO A 66 -14.36 -11.23 10.64
C PRO A 66 -14.83 -11.42 12.08
N GLN A 67 -15.86 -10.68 12.52
CA GLN A 67 -16.52 -10.94 13.80
C GLN A 67 -17.14 -12.34 13.78
N GLY A 68 -16.31 -13.36 13.99
CA GLY A 68 -16.70 -14.75 14.10
C GLY A 68 -17.38 -15.00 15.43
N ALA A 69 -18.09 -16.12 15.52
CA ALA A 69 -18.89 -16.55 16.67
C ALA A 69 -18.22 -16.37 18.05
N ASN A 70 -16.88 -16.37 18.11
CA ASN A 70 -16.10 -16.16 19.33
C ASN A 70 -16.21 -14.74 19.92
N TRP A 71 -16.52 -13.71 19.13
CA TRP A 71 -16.70 -12.34 19.65
C TRP A 71 -17.98 -12.21 20.50
N ARG A 72 -19.08 -12.86 20.05
CA ARG A 72 -20.34 -12.89 20.81
C ARG A 72 -20.22 -13.68 22.12
N ALA A 73 -19.44 -14.77 22.13
CA ALA A 73 -19.23 -15.58 23.32
C ALA A 73 -18.43 -14.87 24.44
N VAL A 74 -17.62 -13.86 24.10
CA VAL A 74 -16.80 -13.11 25.07
C VAL A 74 -17.50 -11.85 25.58
N HIS A 75 -18.39 -11.24 24.78
CA HIS A 75 -18.96 -9.93 25.08
C HIS A 75 -20.46 -9.93 25.42
N ASP A 76 -21.12 -11.09 25.36
CA ASP A 76 -22.51 -11.26 25.78
C ASP A 76 -22.59 -12.43 26.78
N PRO A 77 -22.20 -12.24 28.06
CA PRO A 77 -22.49 -13.21 29.08
C PRO A 77 -23.99 -13.06 29.38
N GLY A 78 -24.78 -14.04 28.96
CA GLY A 78 -26.17 -14.15 29.39
C GLY A 78 -26.32 -14.14 30.91
#